data_AF-A0A8H7AI86-F1
#
_entry.id   AF-A0A8H7AI86-F1
#
_cell.length_a   1.000
_cell.length_b   1.000
_cell.length_c   1.000
_cell.angle_alpha   90.00
_cell.angle_beta   90.00
_cell.angle_gamma   90.00
#
_symmetry.space_group_name_H-M   'P 1'
#
loop_
_entity.id
_entity.type
_entity.pdbx_description
1 polymer ?
#
loop_
_entity_poly.entity_id
_entity_poly.type
_entity_poly.pdbx_seq_one_letter_code
_entity_poly.pdbx_strand_id
1 'polypeptide(L)'
;MDSSAGSFIDGLIARESERTVLLNKLQQRQTAPLLNVDALRSALRCLTPPLDEEPENEESRLLEVESLSSDNIILEVVPRNRRRGAPRPIIGLVYERQRRHKVGGIARLQFDVKQQSRLENWTEFQHYHLQLHEGLEKERDDLKKRLDVARKEAEDIGAPDFDRAAEAYQQRLGYAERKLQRHKTLLQWIEQERIAIHAGYPTSVEKDNDVRDAHQKLSERPAPVITVRKGDRRLLLFLAMSGSRKPSLGSRDKPALNYL
;
A
#
# COMPACT_ATOMS: atom_id res chain seq x y z
N MET A 1 -30.11 36.13 -55.54
CA MET A 1 -28.82 35.93 -54.84
C MET A 1 -29.13 35.22 -53.53
N ASP A 2 -29.72 34.02 -53.59
CA ASP A 2 -30.47 33.46 -52.43
C ASP A 2 -30.12 32.00 -52.10
N SER A 3 -28.95 31.52 -52.51
CA SER A 3 -28.53 30.13 -52.28
C SER A 3 -27.54 29.94 -51.12
N SER A 4 -27.30 30.97 -50.29
CA SER A 4 -26.26 30.89 -49.23
C SER A 4 -26.78 30.55 -47.83
N ALA A 5 -28.10 30.53 -47.60
CA ALA A 5 -28.66 30.30 -46.25
C ALA A 5 -28.84 28.81 -45.91
N GLY A 6 -28.97 27.92 -46.90
CA GLY A 6 -29.19 26.49 -46.67
C GLY A 6 -27.98 25.75 -46.07
N SER A 7 -26.76 26.11 -46.48
CA SER A 7 -25.55 25.38 -46.07
C SER A 7 -25.20 25.52 -44.58
N PHE A 8 -25.66 26.60 -43.94
CA PHE A 8 -25.40 26.83 -42.52
C PHE A 8 -26.27 25.94 -41.61
N ILE A 9 -27.53 25.71 -42.01
CA ILE A 9 -28.47 24.88 -41.24
C ILE A 9 -28.07 23.41 -41.34
N ASP A 10 -27.68 22.95 -42.53
CA ASP A 10 -27.22 21.56 -42.74
C ASP A 10 -25.94 21.25 -41.94
N GLY A 11 -25.03 22.22 -41.83
CA GLY A 11 -23.83 22.09 -40.98
C GLY A 11 -24.12 22.04 -39.48
N LEU A 12 -25.19 22.70 -39.02
CA LEU A 12 -25.61 22.68 -37.62
C LEU A 12 -26.23 21.32 -37.24
N ILE A 13 -27.08 20.79 -38.11
CA ILE A 13 -27.74 19.48 -37.92
C ILE A 13 -26.69 18.35 -37.92
N ALA A 14 -25.69 18.43 -38.80
CA ALA A 14 -24.58 17.47 -38.83
C ALA A 14 -23.82 17.44 -37.50
N ARG A 15 -23.47 18.60 -36.94
CA ARG A 15 -22.77 18.70 -35.64
C ARG A 15 -23.60 18.20 -34.46
N GLU A 16 -24.92 18.42 -34.50
CA GLU A 16 -25.81 17.95 -33.44
C GLU A 16 -25.93 16.42 -33.45
N SER A 17 -25.96 15.81 -34.64
CA SER A 17 -25.92 14.36 -34.79
C SER A 17 -24.63 13.75 -34.22
N GLU A 18 -23.46 14.36 -34.47
CA GLU A 18 -22.18 13.91 -33.92
C GLU A 18 -22.15 14.00 -32.38
N ARG A 19 -22.73 15.07 -31.82
CA ARG A 19 -22.83 15.26 -30.36
C ARG A 19 -23.67 14.18 -29.70
N THR A 20 -24.79 13.78 -30.30
CA THR A 20 -25.64 12.70 -29.77
C THR A 20 -24.94 11.34 -29.83
N VAL A 21 -24.18 11.05 -30.88
CA VAL A 21 -23.36 9.82 -31.00
C VAL A 21 -22.28 9.77 -29.91
N LEU A 22 -21.59 10.88 -29.65
CA LEU A 22 -20.58 10.96 -28.59
C LEU A 22 -21.19 10.79 -27.20
N LEU A 23 -22.35 11.41 -26.93
CA LEU A 23 -23.07 11.25 -25.67
C LEU A 23 -23.53 9.79 -25.47
N ASN A 24 -24.08 9.15 -26.50
CA ASN A 24 -24.45 7.73 -26.43
C ASN A 24 -23.24 6.82 -26.20
N LYS A 25 -22.09 7.09 -26.85
CA LYS A 25 -20.85 6.34 -26.60
C LYS A 25 -20.33 6.53 -25.17
N LEU A 26 -20.41 7.75 -24.63
CA LEU A 26 -20.03 8.02 -23.23
C LEU A 26 -20.99 7.33 -22.25
N GLN A 27 -22.29 7.37 -22.52
CA GLN A 27 -23.29 6.70 -21.70
C GLN A 27 -23.16 5.17 -21.77
N GLN A 28 -22.83 4.61 -22.94
CA GLN A 28 -22.52 3.19 -23.11
C GLN A 28 -21.26 2.78 -22.35
N ARG A 29 -20.24 3.64 -22.29
CA ARG A 29 -19.05 3.41 -21.46
C ARG A 29 -19.33 3.54 -19.96
N GLN A 30 -20.30 4.36 -19.56
CA GLN A 30 -20.73 4.49 -18.17
C GLN A 30 -21.68 3.37 -17.71
N THR A 31 -22.42 2.78 -18.65
CA THR A 31 -23.32 1.63 -18.42
C THR A 31 -22.66 0.28 -18.71
N ALA A 32 -21.36 0.27 -19.05
CA ALA A 32 -20.58 -0.94 -19.08
C ALA A 32 -20.76 -1.66 -17.73
N PRO A 33 -21.20 -2.93 -17.74
CA PRO A 33 -21.65 -3.62 -16.54
C PRO A 33 -20.55 -3.49 -15.48
N LEU A 34 -20.97 -3.01 -14.29
CA LEU A 34 -20.19 -3.04 -13.06
C LEU A 34 -19.32 -4.29 -13.08
N LEU A 35 -18.00 -4.08 -13.23
CA LEU A 35 -16.99 -5.12 -13.40
C LEU A 35 -17.41 -6.37 -12.64
N ASN A 36 -17.82 -7.41 -13.37
CA ASN A 36 -18.21 -8.69 -12.79
C ASN A 36 -17.08 -9.09 -11.83
N VAL A 37 -17.41 -9.31 -10.56
CA VAL A 37 -16.44 -9.64 -9.52
C VAL A 37 -15.59 -10.83 -9.96
N ASP A 38 -16.16 -11.79 -10.68
CA ASP A 38 -15.45 -12.95 -11.22
C ASP A 38 -14.49 -12.58 -12.37
N ALA A 39 -14.87 -11.62 -13.23
CA ALA A 39 -13.99 -11.12 -14.28
C ALA A 39 -12.81 -10.32 -13.70
N LEU A 40 -13.08 -9.51 -12.67
CA LEU A 40 -12.04 -8.80 -11.93
C LEU A 40 -11.12 -9.79 -11.18
N ARG A 41 -11.69 -10.84 -10.60
CA ARG A 41 -10.95 -11.92 -9.92
C ARG A 41 -10.07 -12.71 -10.88
N SER A 42 -10.57 -13.05 -12.06
CA SER A 42 -9.80 -13.71 -13.12
C SER A 42 -8.67 -12.81 -13.64
N ALA A 43 -8.93 -11.52 -13.87
CA ALA A 43 -7.91 -10.56 -14.29
C ALA A 43 -6.83 -10.35 -13.21
N LEU A 44 -7.24 -10.30 -11.93
CA LEU A 44 -6.31 -10.15 -10.82
C LEU A 44 -5.54 -11.43 -10.51
N ARG A 45 -6.09 -12.63 -10.80
CA ARG A 45 -5.35 -13.89 -10.74
C ARG A 45 -4.13 -13.90 -11.65
N CYS A 46 -4.17 -13.20 -12.78
CA CYS A 46 -3.01 -13.06 -13.67
C CYS A 46 -1.95 -12.07 -13.16
N LEU A 47 -2.34 -11.13 -12.28
CA LEU A 47 -1.43 -10.16 -11.65
C LEU A 47 -0.89 -10.63 -10.30
N THR A 48 -1.55 -11.63 -9.70
CA THR A 48 -1.07 -12.34 -8.53
C THR A 48 -0.11 -13.41 -9.05
N PRO A 49 1.14 -13.51 -8.55
CA PRO A 49 2.05 -14.57 -8.96
C PRO A 49 1.34 -15.93 -8.86
N PRO A 50 1.51 -16.83 -9.86
CA PRO A 50 0.84 -18.12 -9.86
C PRO A 50 1.04 -18.83 -8.51
N LEU A 51 -0.02 -19.53 -8.09
CA LEU A 51 0.05 -20.50 -7.01
C LEU A 51 0.98 -21.62 -7.50
N ASP A 52 2.27 -21.52 -7.20
CA ASP A 52 3.16 -22.67 -7.35
C ASP A 52 2.66 -23.75 -6.38
N GLU A 53 2.05 -24.80 -6.93
CA GLU A 53 1.56 -25.94 -6.15
C GLU A 53 2.70 -26.85 -5.67
N GLU A 54 3.93 -26.63 -6.13
CA GLU A 54 5.08 -27.44 -5.78
C GLU A 54 6.19 -26.61 -5.09
N PRO A 55 6.57 -26.95 -3.83
CA PRO A 55 7.61 -26.24 -3.08
C PRO A 55 9.05 -26.50 -3.58
N GLU A 56 9.25 -27.10 -4.76
CA GLU A 56 10.57 -27.60 -5.20
C GLU A 56 11.23 -26.82 -6.34
N ASN A 57 10.64 -25.73 -6.85
CA ASN A 57 11.23 -25.01 -7.99
C ASN A 57 11.67 -23.57 -7.68
N GLU A 58 12.44 -23.40 -6.61
CA GLU A 58 13.13 -22.12 -6.32
C GLU A 58 14.16 -21.76 -7.41
N GLU A 59 14.68 -22.74 -8.16
CA GLU A 59 15.64 -22.52 -9.26
C GLU A 59 15.00 -21.88 -10.50
N SER A 60 13.78 -22.25 -10.91
CA SER A 60 13.11 -21.57 -12.04
C SER A 60 12.77 -20.10 -11.73
N ARG A 61 12.54 -19.73 -10.46
CA ARG A 61 12.31 -18.33 -10.08
C ARG A 61 13.56 -17.45 -10.23
N LEU A 62 14.75 -18.03 -10.12
CA LEU A 62 16.00 -17.29 -10.34
C LEU A 62 16.20 -16.96 -11.83
N LEU A 63 15.82 -17.87 -12.73
CA LEU A 63 15.94 -17.68 -14.18
C LEU A 63 14.91 -16.69 -14.76
N GLU A 64 13.70 -16.60 -14.19
CA GLU A 64 12.71 -15.60 -14.61
C GLU A 64 13.04 -14.17 -14.15
N VAL A 65 13.65 -14.01 -12.97
CA VAL A 65 14.10 -12.69 -12.50
C VAL A 65 15.29 -12.18 -13.34
N GLU A 66 16.13 -13.09 -13.84
CA GLU A 66 17.25 -12.75 -14.71
C GLU A 66 16.80 -12.37 -16.13
N SER A 67 15.73 -12.98 -16.66
CA SER A 67 15.15 -12.60 -17.95
C SER A 67 14.38 -11.28 -17.92
N LEU A 68 13.73 -10.94 -16.81
CA LEU A 68 13.06 -9.65 -16.60
C LEU A 68 14.02 -8.49 -16.33
N SER A 69 15.31 -8.77 -16.08
CA SER A 69 16.34 -7.73 -15.93
C SER A 69 16.82 -7.15 -17.28
N SER A 70 16.47 -7.78 -18.41
CA SER A 70 16.96 -7.36 -19.74
C SER A 70 16.03 -6.38 -20.46
N ASP A 71 14.76 -6.28 -20.05
CA ASP A 71 13.80 -5.36 -20.65
C ASP A 71 13.64 -4.12 -19.77
N ASN A 72 14.05 -2.96 -20.32
CA ASN A 72 13.97 -1.62 -19.75
C ASN A 72 12.51 -1.14 -19.52
N ILE A 73 11.71 -1.84 -18.73
CA ILE A 73 10.57 -1.25 -18.04
C ILE A 73 11.15 -0.60 -16.78
N ILE A 74 11.41 0.70 -16.88
CA ILE A 74 11.62 1.57 -15.73
C ILE A 74 10.30 1.61 -14.95
N LEU A 75 10.03 0.56 -14.17
CA LEU A 75 9.40 0.76 -12.88
C LEU A 75 10.37 1.65 -12.15
N GLU A 76 10.07 2.94 -12.05
CA GLU A 76 10.71 3.78 -11.04
C GLU A 76 10.47 3.08 -9.70
N VAL A 77 11.42 2.24 -9.30
CA VAL A 77 11.69 1.91 -7.92
C VAL A 77 12.02 3.25 -7.33
N VAL A 78 10.98 3.96 -6.86
CA VAL A 78 11.08 5.29 -6.26
C VAL A 78 12.24 5.18 -5.27
N PRO A 79 13.40 5.79 -5.56
CA PRO A 79 14.53 5.68 -4.66
C PRO A 79 14.02 6.22 -3.33
N ARG A 80 14.09 5.39 -2.28
CA ARG A 80 13.77 5.80 -0.91
C ARG A 80 14.69 6.98 -0.60
N ASN A 81 14.20 8.19 -0.89
CA ASN A 81 14.90 9.43 -0.66
C ASN A 81 15.03 9.55 0.86
N ARG A 82 16.18 9.08 1.36
CA ARG A 82 16.63 9.17 2.75
C ARG A 82 16.84 10.65 3.07
N ARG A 83 15.75 11.36 3.33
CA ARG A 83 15.83 12.61 4.11
C ARG A 83 16.51 12.23 5.42
N ARG A 84 17.58 12.96 5.78
CA ARG A 84 18.44 12.79 6.96
C ARG A 84 17.68 13.00 8.29
N GLY A 85 16.65 12.21 8.54
CA GLY A 85 16.09 11.94 9.85
C GLY A 85 16.27 10.45 10.10
N ALA A 86 16.54 10.06 11.35
CA ALA A 86 16.65 8.66 11.73
C ALA A 86 15.51 7.87 11.06
N PRO A 87 15.80 6.78 10.32
CA PRO A 87 14.76 6.01 9.65
C PRO A 87 13.76 5.59 10.71
N ARG A 88 12.56 6.18 10.68
CA ARG A 88 11.45 5.61 11.45
C ARG A 88 11.34 4.18 10.96
N PRO A 89 11.40 3.17 11.86
CA PRO A 89 11.29 1.80 11.44
C PRO A 89 9.96 1.68 10.70
N ILE A 90 10.04 1.40 9.39
CA ILE A 90 8.89 1.28 8.47
C ILE A 90 7.82 0.36 9.08
N ILE A 91 8.29 -0.63 9.81
CA ILE A 91 7.53 -1.57 10.64
C ILE A 91 6.52 -0.85 11.56
N GLY A 92 6.93 0.20 12.29
CA GLY A 92 6.03 0.90 13.22
C GLY A 92 4.88 1.62 12.53
N LEU A 93 5.13 2.22 11.36
CA LEU A 93 4.10 2.89 10.55
C LEU A 93 3.12 1.88 9.95
N VAL A 94 3.61 0.69 9.57
CA VAL A 94 2.78 -0.40 9.06
C VAL A 94 1.81 -0.86 10.13
N TYR A 95 2.31 -1.13 11.35
CA TYR A 95 1.46 -1.52 12.48
C TYR A 95 0.43 -0.46 12.85
N GLU A 96 0.82 0.81 12.91
CA GLU A 96 -0.10 1.90 13.25
C GLU A 96 -1.19 2.07 12.19
N ARG A 97 -0.84 1.96 10.91
CA ARG A 97 -1.81 2.01 9.80
C ARG A 97 -2.76 0.82 9.85
N GLN A 98 -2.26 -0.40 10.01
CA GLN A 98 -3.10 -1.59 10.15
C GLN A 98 -4.06 -1.47 11.33
N ARG A 99 -3.58 -0.96 12.47
CA ARG A 99 -4.42 -0.71 13.66
C ARG A 99 -5.53 0.29 13.39
N ARG A 100 -5.25 1.41 12.72
CA ARG A 100 -6.26 2.42 12.35
C ARG A 100 -7.33 1.83 11.43
N HIS A 101 -6.94 0.95 10.52
CA HIS A 101 -7.84 0.29 9.56
C HIS A 101 -8.41 -1.06 10.06
N LYS A 102 -8.14 -1.44 11.31
CA LYS A 102 -8.57 -2.70 11.93
C LYS A 102 -8.19 -3.95 11.13
N VAL A 103 -7.08 -3.91 10.41
CA VAL A 103 -6.52 -5.08 9.72
C VAL A 103 -5.78 -5.91 10.78
N GLY A 104 -6.31 -7.10 11.11
CA GLY A 104 -5.71 -7.98 12.11
C GLY A 104 -4.43 -8.66 11.59
N GLY A 105 -3.55 -9.14 12.47
CA GLY A 105 -2.37 -9.94 12.10
C GLY A 105 -1.04 -9.22 12.34
N ILE A 106 -0.12 -9.90 13.02
CA ILE A 106 1.23 -9.43 13.29
C ILE A 106 2.15 -10.07 12.25
N ALA A 107 2.23 -9.49 11.05
CA ALA A 107 3.20 -9.93 10.06
C ALA A 107 4.54 -9.24 10.35
N ARG A 108 5.60 -10.03 10.54
CA ARG A 108 6.97 -9.50 10.61
C ARG A 108 7.45 -9.26 9.19
N LEU A 109 7.32 -8.03 8.69
CA LEU A 109 7.85 -7.70 7.37
C LEU A 109 9.36 -7.84 7.36
N GLN A 110 9.86 -8.88 6.69
CA GLN A 110 11.27 -9.07 6.41
C GLN A 110 11.69 -8.15 5.25
N PHE A 111 12.96 -7.74 5.22
CA PHE A 111 13.45 -6.86 4.14
C PHE A 111 13.86 -7.64 2.89
N ASP A 112 14.29 -8.89 3.06
CA ASP A 112 14.73 -9.74 1.95
C ASP A 112 13.52 -10.45 1.32
N VAL A 113 13.21 -10.09 0.07
CA VAL A 113 12.07 -10.61 -0.70
C VAL A 113 12.13 -12.14 -0.84
N LYS A 114 13.34 -12.73 -0.85
CA LYS A 114 13.50 -14.19 -0.95
C LYS A 114 13.10 -14.92 0.33
N GLN A 115 13.14 -14.23 1.47
CA GLN A 115 12.78 -14.79 2.78
C GLN A 115 11.35 -14.45 3.19
N GLN A 116 10.68 -13.58 2.44
CA GLN A 116 9.31 -13.20 2.74
C GLN A 116 8.36 -14.36 2.45
N SER A 117 7.60 -14.74 3.48
CA SER A 117 6.49 -15.66 3.29
C SER A 117 5.44 -15.03 2.38
N ARG A 118 4.63 -15.88 1.75
CA ARG A 118 3.52 -15.41 0.92
C ARG A 118 2.55 -14.50 1.68
N LEU A 119 2.31 -14.77 2.96
CA LEU A 119 1.48 -13.94 3.83
C LEU A 119 2.11 -12.56 4.08
N GLU A 120 3.44 -12.49 4.24
CA GLU A 120 4.17 -11.22 4.37
C GLU A 120 4.05 -10.40 3.09
N ASN A 121 4.24 -11.00 1.92
CA ASN A 121 4.06 -10.33 0.61
C ASN A 121 2.65 -9.72 0.46
N TRP A 122 1.61 -10.50 0.80
CA TRP A 122 0.23 -10.00 0.80
C TRP A 122 0.01 -8.87 1.79
N THR A 123 0.65 -8.92 2.95
CA THR A 123 0.56 -7.87 3.95
C THR A 123 1.22 -6.57 3.48
N GLU A 124 2.36 -6.65 2.78
CA GLU A 124 2.98 -5.49 2.14
C GLU A 124 2.11 -4.90 1.04
N PHE A 125 1.55 -5.76 0.18
CA PHE A 125 0.64 -5.36 -0.88
C PHE A 125 -0.60 -4.64 -0.33
N GLN A 126 -1.22 -5.19 0.72
CA GLN A 126 -2.33 -4.55 1.42
C GLN A 126 -1.91 -3.20 2.01
N HIS A 127 -0.73 -3.13 2.63
CA HIS A 127 -0.21 -1.88 3.20
C HIS A 127 -0.02 -0.79 2.14
N TYR A 128 0.54 -1.14 0.98
CA TYR A 128 0.66 -0.25 -0.17
C TYR A 128 -0.71 0.30 -0.60
N HIS A 129 -1.71 -0.58 -0.74
CA HIS A 129 -3.05 -0.16 -1.14
C HIS A 129 -3.76 0.67 -0.06
N LEU A 130 -3.52 0.44 1.23
CA LEU A 130 -4.01 1.31 2.30
C LEU A 130 -3.40 2.72 2.20
N GLN A 131 -2.11 2.83 1.88
CA GLN A 131 -1.48 4.14 1.66
C GLN A 131 -2.09 4.87 0.48
N LEU A 132 -2.34 4.16 -0.62
CA LEU A 132 -3.01 4.74 -1.78
C LEU A 132 -4.42 5.22 -1.43
N HIS A 133 -5.15 4.44 -0.62
CA HIS A 133 -6.49 4.81 -0.13
C HIS A 133 -6.47 6.11 0.69
N GLU A 134 -5.56 6.22 1.66
CA GLU A 134 -5.38 7.45 2.45
C GLU A 134 -5.09 8.68 1.55
N GLY A 135 -4.30 8.48 0.48
CA GLY A 135 -4.05 9.52 -0.52
C GLY A 135 -5.32 9.96 -1.26
N LEU A 136 -6.18 9.01 -1.64
CA LEU A 136 -7.46 9.29 -2.30
C LEU A 136 -8.45 10.00 -1.37
N GLU A 137 -8.48 9.62 -0.07
CA GLU A 137 -9.30 10.33 0.92
C GLU A 137 -8.88 11.78 1.06
N LYS A 138 -7.57 12.02 1.13
CA LYS A 138 -7.01 13.38 1.19
C LYS A 138 -7.36 14.18 -0.07
N GLU A 139 -7.23 13.59 -1.26
CA GLU A 139 -7.60 14.25 -2.52
C GLU A 139 -9.08 14.66 -2.53
N ARG A 140 -9.98 13.76 -2.11
CA ARG A 140 -11.41 14.06 -1.95
C ARG A 140 -11.63 15.23 -0.99
N ASP A 141 -10.98 15.20 0.18
CA ASP A 141 -11.15 16.23 1.21
C ASP A 141 -10.62 17.59 0.76
N ASP A 142 -9.51 17.62 0.04
CA ASP A 142 -8.94 18.84 -0.53
C ASP A 142 -9.85 19.41 -1.64
N LEU A 143 -10.43 18.55 -2.49
CA LEU A 143 -11.41 18.97 -3.49
C LEU A 143 -12.69 19.52 -2.85
N LYS A 144 -13.16 18.89 -1.77
CA LYS A 144 -14.33 19.37 -1.02
C LYS A 144 -14.09 20.76 -0.45
N LYS A 145 -12.94 20.98 0.20
CA LYS A 145 -12.55 22.32 0.71
C LYS A 145 -12.50 23.37 -0.40
N ARG A 146 -11.95 23.03 -1.57
CA ARG A 146 -11.88 23.96 -2.71
C ARG A 146 -13.26 24.29 -3.28
N LEU A 147 -14.15 23.30 -3.34
CA LEU A 147 -15.54 23.51 -3.73
C LEU A 147 -16.26 24.46 -2.76
N ASP A 148 -16.07 24.28 -1.45
CA ASP A 148 -16.67 25.15 -0.44
C ASP A 148 -16.14 26.59 -0.55
N VAL A 149 -14.84 26.78 -0.79
CA VAL A 149 -14.24 28.10 -1.04
C VAL A 149 -14.83 28.75 -2.30
N ALA A 150 -14.88 28.01 -3.42
CA ALA A 150 -15.41 28.53 -4.68
C ALA A 150 -16.88 28.95 -4.57
N ARG A 151 -17.69 28.19 -3.82
CA ARG A 151 -19.09 28.54 -3.56
C ARG A 151 -19.22 29.81 -2.75
N LYS A 152 -18.41 29.97 -1.70
CA LYS A 152 -18.39 31.18 -0.89
C LYS A 152 -18.00 32.41 -1.71
N GLU A 153 -16.98 32.29 -2.56
CA GLU A 153 -16.54 33.38 -3.44
C GLU A 153 -17.62 33.75 -4.48
N ALA A 154 -18.37 32.77 -4.99
CA ALA A 154 -19.51 33.01 -5.87
C ALA A 154 -20.62 33.80 -5.16
N GLU A 155 -20.93 33.45 -3.91
CA GLU A 155 -21.91 34.16 -3.08
C GLU A 155 -21.49 35.60 -2.77
N ASP A 156 -20.21 35.81 -2.45
CA ASP A 156 -19.69 37.12 -2.05
C ASP A 156 -19.58 38.12 -3.23
N ILE A 157 -19.21 37.65 -4.43
CA ILE A 157 -18.90 38.52 -5.58
C ILE A 157 -20.05 38.52 -6.61
N GLY A 158 -20.88 37.48 -6.67
CA GLY A 158 -21.93 37.33 -7.66
C GLY A 158 -21.41 37.20 -9.11
N ALA A 159 -20.15 36.78 -9.30
CA ALA A 159 -19.53 36.69 -10.61
C ALA A 159 -19.69 35.28 -11.24
N PRO A 160 -20.12 35.20 -12.51
CA PRO A 160 -20.41 33.94 -13.19
C PRO A 160 -19.20 33.03 -13.42
N ASP A 161 -17.98 33.57 -13.32
CA ASP A 161 -16.75 32.77 -13.44
C ASP A 161 -16.56 31.80 -12.26
N PHE A 162 -17.10 32.14 -11.08
CA PHE A 162 -17.04 31.26 -9.91
C PHE A 162 -17.99 30.07 -10.03
N ASP A 163 -19.13 30.24 -10.71
CA ASP A 163 -20.06 29.13 -10.98
C ASP A 163 -19.39 28.04 -11.81
N ARG A 164 -18.66 28.43 -12.87
CA ARG A 164 -17.90 27.49 -13.70
C ARG A 164 -16.79 26.80 -12.90
N ALA A 165 -16.11 27.51 -12.00
CA ALA A 165 -15.09 26.93 -11.14
C ALA A 165 -15.69 25.90 -10.16
N ALA A 166 -16.83 26.23 -9.53
CA ALA A 166 -17.56 25.34 -8.64
C ALA A 166 -18.02 24.06 -9.35
N GLU A 167 -18.58 24.18 -10.57
CA GLU A 167 -18.95 23.03 -11.40
C GLU A 167 -17.75 22.12 -11.70
N ALA A 168 -16.60 22.70 -12.06
CA ALA A 168 -15.39 21.94 -12.33
C ALA A 168 -14.89 21.17 -11.08
N TYR A 169 -14.93 21.79 -9.90
CA TYR A 169 -14.60 21.12 -8.64
C TYR A 169 -15.60 20.02 -8.30
N GLN A 170 -16.89 20.24 -8.53
CA GLN A 170 -17.94 19.25 -8.30
C GLN A 170 -17.77 18.01 -9.18
N GLN A 171 -17.43 18.18 -10.47
CA GLN A 171 -17.14 17.07 -11.37
C GLN A 171 -15.91 16.26 -10.91
N ARG A 172 -14.83 16.94 -10.52
CA ARG A 172 -13.60 16.31 -10.00
C ARG A 172 -13.87 15.56 -8.70
N LEU A 173 -14.64 16.16 -7.78
CA LEU A 173 -15.04 15.52 -6.53
C LEU A 173 -15.82 14.24 -6.80
N GLY A 174 -16.81 14.27 -7.70
CA GLY A 174 -17.56 13.07 -8.07
C GLY A 174 -16.69 11.98 -8.72
N TYR A 175 -15.67 12.35 -9.48
CA TYR A 175 -14.67 11.39 -9.99
C TYR A 175 -13.83 10.77 -8.86
N ALA A 176 -13.32 11.61 -7.95
CA ALA A 176 -12.52 11.17 -6.81
C ALA A 176 -13.31 10.22 -5.90
N GLU A 177 -14.58 10.51 -5.62
CA GLU A 177 -15.48 9.63 -4.84
C GLU A 177 -15.68 8.27 -5.50
N ARG A 178 -15.95 8.22 -6.81
CA ARG A 178 -16.05 6.95 -7.55
C ARG A 178 -14.75 6.17 -7.54
N LYS A 179 -13.60 6.85 -7.62
CA LYS A 179 -12.27 6.23 -7.54
C LYS A 179 -12.02 5.66 -6.14
N LEU A 180 -12.34 6.42 -5.10
CA LEU A 180 -12.25 5.99 -3.71
C LEU A 180 -13.13 4.76 -3.43
N GLN A 181 -14.36 4.75 -3.94
CA GLN A 181 -15.29 3.63 -3.78
C GLN A 181 -14.77 2.35 -4.46
N ARG A 182 -14.26 2.46 -5.70
CA ARG A 182 -13.62 1.33 -6.38
C ARG A 182 -12.43 0.78 -5.60
N HIS A 183 -11.62 1.68 -5.04
CA HIS A 183 -10.47 1.30 -4.24
C HIS A 183 -10.87 0.61 -2.92
N LYS A 184 -11.98 1.03 -2.31
CA LYS A 184 -12.55 0.37 -1.12
C LYS A 184 -12.97 -1.06 -1.42
N THR A 185 -13.61 -1.30 -2.57
CA THR A 185 -13.95 -2.66 -3.03
C THR A 185 -12.69 -3.51 -3.23
N LEU A 186 -11.65 -2.94 -3.83
CA LEU A 186 -10.37 -3.64 -3.98
C LEU A 186 -9.75 -4.03 -2.62
N LEU A 187 -9.75 -3.11 -1.66
CA LEU A 187 -9.23 -3.40 -0.31
C LEU A 187 -10.01 -4.52 0.40
N GLN A 188 -11.33 -4.56 0.23
CA GLN A 188 -12.16 -5.65 0.77
C GLN A 188 -11.79 -7.00 0.13
N TRP A 189 -11.58 -7.03 -1.19
CA TRP A 189 -11.13 -8.23 -1.89
C TRP A 189 -9.75 -8.69 -1.42
N ILE A 190 -8.78 -7.77 -1.27
CA ILE A 190 -7.44 -8.09 -0.74
C ILE A 190 -7.54 -8.72 0.66
N GLU A 191 -8.39 -8.17 1.53
CA GLU A 191 -8.58 -8.72 2.88
C GLU A 191 -9.18 -10.13 2.86
N GLN A 192 -10.13 -10.40 1.96
CA GLN A 192 -10.72 -11.73 1.79
C GLN A 192 -9.67 -12.77 1.35
N GLU A 193 -8.85 -12.43 0.34
CA GLU A 193 -7.79 -13.32 -0.13
C GLU A 193 -6.75 -13.58 0.98
N ARG A 194 -6.42 -12.56 1.77
CA ARG A 194 -5.52 -12.71 2.93
C ARG A 194 -6.08 -13.66 3.99
N ILE A 195 -7.36 -13.54 4.32
CA ILE A 195 -8.04 -14.43 5.28
C ILE A 195 -8.05 -15.86 4.75
N ALA A 196 -8.32 -16.06 3.45
CA ALA A 196 -8.33 -17.39 2.84
C ALA A 196 -6.94 -18.06 2.92
N ILE A 197 -5.87 -17.31 2.66
CA ILE A 197 -4.49 -17.80 2.82
C ILE A 197 -4.23 -18.17 4.29
N HIS A 198 -4.60 -17.30 5.23
CA HIS A 198 -4.40 -17.57 6.66
C HIS A 198 -5.16 -18.81 7.14
N ALA A 199 -6.36 -19.08 6.63
CA ALA A 199 -7.13 -20.28 6.97
C ALA A 199 -6.49 -21.57 6.43
N GLY A 200 -5.80 -21.49 5.29
CA GLY A 200 -5.10 -22.61 4.67
C GLY A 200 -3.74 -22.94 5.29
N TYR A 201 -3.17 -22.05 6.12
CA TYR A 201 -1.99 -22.39 6.91
C TYR A 201 -2.44 -23.17 8.15
N PRO A 202 -2.20 -24.50 8.23
CA PRO A 202 -2.46 -25.21 9.46
C PRO A 202 -1.62 -24.53 10.54
N THR A 203 -2.29 -23.96 11.53
CA THR A 203 -1.66 -23.55 12.78
C THR A 203 -0.93 -24.79 13.27
N SER A 204 0.39 -24.82 13.13
CA SER A 204 1.28 -25.93 13.53
C SER A 204 1.32 -26.04 15.06
N VAL A 205 0.16 -26.27 15.66
CA VAL A 205 -0.08 -26.24 17.11
C VAL A 205 0.01 -27.65 17.71
N GLU A 206 0.10 -28.71 16.92
CA GLU A 206 0.03 -30.09 17.44
C GLU A 206 1.24 -30.99 17.15
N LYS A 207 2.46 -30.45 16.99
CA LYS A 207 3.68 -31.30 16.90
C LYS A 207 4.74 -31.10 17.97
N ASP A 208 4.51 -30.23 18.96
CA ASP A 208 5.48 -30.04 20.07
C ASP A 208 5.07 -30.69 21.39
N ASN A 209 3.96 -31.45 21.45
CA ASN A 209 3.55 -32.12 22.69
C ASN A 209 4.20 -33.51 22.91
N ASP A 210 4.83 -34.13 21.90
CA ASP A 210 5.48 -35.44 22.07
C ASP A 210 6.99 -35.37 22.40
N VAL A 211 7.61 -34.19 22.35
CA VAL A 211 9.05 -34.05 22.65
C VAL A 211 9.32 -33.68 24.12
N ARG A 212 8.30 -33.27 24.87
CA ARG A 212 8.47 -32.96 26.32
C ARG A 212 8.69 -34.19 27.20
N ASP A 213 8.28 -35.38 26.76
CA ASP A 213 8.52 -36.62 27.52
C ASP A 213 9.94 -37.20 27.31
N ALA A 214 10.63 -36.81 26.24
CA ALA A 214 12.01 -37.26 25.98
C ALA A 214 13.06 -36.46 26.78
N HIS A 215 12.78 -35.20 27.12
CA HIS A 215 13.74 -34.36 27.86
C HIS A 215 13.70 -34.56 29.38
N GLN A 216 12.64 -35.15 29.94
CA GLN A 216 12.57 -35.45 31.38
C GLN A 216 13.34 -36.73 31.76
N LYS A 217 13.70 -37.57 30.78
CA LYS A 217 14.53 -38.78 30.98
C LYS A 217 16.05 -38.54 30.90
N LEU A 218 16.50 -37.33 30.57
CA LEU A 218 17.94 -37.00 30.46
C LEU A 218 18.50 -36.25 31.68
N SER A 219 17.68 -35.90 32.68
CA SER A 219 18.14 -35.25 33.92
C SER A 219 18.73 -36.20 34.96
N GLU A 220 18.80 -37.51 34.69
CA GLU A 220 19.41 -38.50 35.59
C GLU A 220 20.83 -38.93 35.17
N ARG A 221 21.52 -38.13 34.33
CA ARG A 221 22.96 -38.34 34.13
C ARG A 221 23.74 -37.61 35.23
N PRO A 222 24.46 -38.32 36.12
CA PRO A 222 25.30 -37.67 37.12
C PRO A 222 26.36 -36.81 36.43
N ALA A 223 26.50 -35.57 36.91
CA ALA A 223 27.44 -34.61 36.35
C ALA A 223 28.88 -35.19 36.36
N PRO A 224 29.64 -35.04 35.26
CA PRO A 224 31.03 -35.43 35.27
C PRO A 224 31.78 -34.58 36.31
N VAL A 225 32.42 -35.25 37.26
CA VAL A 225 33.32 -34.62 38.22
C VAL A 225 34.54 -34.12 37.44
N ILE A 226 34.55 -32.82 37.12
CA ILE A 226 35.70 -32.15 36.50
C ILE A 226 36.72 -31.89 37.62
N THR A 227 37.76 -32.71 37.70
CA THR A 227 38.93 -32.43 38.54
C THR A 227 39.82 -31.40 37.83
N VAL A 228 39.72 -30.15 38.26
CA VAL A 228 40.60 -29.07 37.78
C VAL A 228 42.00 -29.27 38.38
N ARG A 229 42.96 -29.69 37.57
CA ARG A 229 44.38 -29.67 37.94
C ARG A 229 44.85 -28.21 38.07
N LYS A 230 45.43 -27.91 39.22
CA LYS A 230 45.99 -26.61 39.61
C LYS A 230 47.19 -26.28 38.70
N GLY A 231 46.98 -25.49 37.64
CA GLY A 231 48.05 -25.11 36.72
C GLY A 231 47.72 -24.03 35.68
N ASP A 232 46.52 -24.00 35.11
CA ASP A 232 46.25 -23.13 33.96
C ASP A 232 45.54 -21.82 34.31
N ARG A 233 46.33 -20.74 34.37
CA ARG A 233 45.90 -19.34 34.56
C ARG A 233 45.67 -18.59 33.24
N ARG A 234 44.98 -19.18 32.27
CA ARG A 234 44.54 -18.43 31.09
C ARG A 234 43.16 -18.90 30.67
N LEU A 235 42.15 -18.11 31.01
CA LEU A 235 40.99 -17.71 30.20
C LEU A 235 39.86 -17.22 31.13
N LEU A 236 39.95 -15.94 31.52
CA LEU A 236 38.82 -15.16 32.02
C LEU A 236 38.89 -13.79 31.38
N LEU A 237 38.24 -13.62 30.24
CA LEU A 237 37.89 -12.32 29.68
C LEU A 237 36.82 -12.53 28.61
N PHE A 238 35.60 -12.07 28.89
CA PHE A 238 34.82 -11.16 28.03
C PHE A 238 33.35 -11.15 28.48
N LEU A 239 33.04 -10.32 29.49
CA LEU A 239 31.68 -9.86 29.77
C LEU A 239 31.76 -8.57 30.60
N ALA A 240 31.99 -7.43 29.95
CA ALA A 240 31.70 -6.09 30.49
C ALA A 240 31.94 -5.00 29.44
N MET A 241 30.96 -4.69 28.57
CA MET A 241 30.91 -3.41 27.83
C MET A 241 29.45 -3.05 27.51
N SER A 242 28.70 -2.57 28.50
CA SER A 242 27.44 -1.84 28.29
C SER A 242 27.57 -0.44 28.88
N GLY A 243 28.01 0.50 28.04
CA GLY A 243 28.17 1.92 28.38
C GLY A 243 26.95 2.75 28.00
N SER A 244 26.31 3.35 29.00
CA SER A 244 25.25 4.38 28.86
C SER A 244 25.78 5.67 28.22
N ARG A 245 25.01 6.27 27.30
CA ARG A 245 25.13 7.70 26.94
C ARG A 245 23.76 8.38 27.04
N LYS A 246 23.69 9.43 27.87
CA LYS A 246 22.59 10.40 27.98
C LYS A 246 22.64 11.38 26.79
N PRO A 247 21.50 11.84 26.23
CA PRO A 247 21.48 12.99 25.35
C PRO A 247 21.35 14.31 26.13
N SER A 248 22.10 15.32 25.69
CA SER A 248 22.11 16.68 26.22
C SER A 248 20.92 17.51 25.71
N LEU A 249 20.42 18.39 26.57
CA LEU A 249 19.43 19.43 26.27
C LEU A 249 20.05 20.50 25.37
N GLY A 250 19.57 20.61 24.13
CA GLY A 250 19.84 21.72 23.23
C GLY A 250 18.84 22.85 23.45
N SER A 251 19.32 23.96 24.01
CA SER A 251 18.68 25.27 24.03
C SER A 251 18.31 25.72 22.61
N ARG A 252 17.09 26.23 22.42
CA ARG A 252 16.60 26.75 21.15
C ARG A 252 16.25 28.22 21.33
N ASP A 253 17.19 29.08 20.93
CA ASP A 253 17.00 30.52 20.83
C ASP A 253 15.94 30.84 19.76
N LYS A 254 15.05 31.78 20.10
CA LYS A 254 14.05 32.37 19.20
C LYS A 254 14.61 33.66 18.61
N PRO A 255 14.56 33.90 17.30
CA PRO A 255 14.71 35.25 16.76
C PRO A 255 13.38 36.02 16.84
N ALA A 256 13.46 37.25 17.33
CA ALA A 256 12.40 38.24 17.29
C ALA A 256 12.18 38.72 15.84
N LEU A 257 10.92 38.71 15.39
CA LEU A 257 10.48 39.39 14.18
C LEU A 257 10.10 40.83 14.55
N ASN A 258 10.94 41.79 14.14
CA ASN A 258 10.58 43.19 14.08
C ASN A 258 9.72 43.41 12.82
N TYR A 259 8.51 43.92 12.99
CA TYR A 259 7.73 44.53 11.92
C TYR A 259 7.96 46.04 11.97
N LEU A 260 8.42 46.59 10.84
CA LEU A 260 8.26 47.99 10.43
C LEU A 260 7.47 48.00 9.13
#